data_AF-A0A836JFC9-F1
#
_entry.id   AF-A0A836JFC9-F1
#
_cell.length_a   1.000
_cell.length_b   1.000
_cell.length_c   1.000
_cell.angle_alpha   90.00
_cell.angle_beta   90.00
_cell.angle_gamma   90.00
#
_symmetry.space_group_name_H-M   'P 1'
#
loop_
_entity.id
_entity.type
_entity.pdbx_description
1 polymer ?
#
loop_
_entity_poly.entity_id
_entity_poly.type
_entity_poly.pdbx_seq_one_letter_code
_entity_poly.pdbx_strand_id
1 'polypeptide(L)'
;MVVDKNTAVSEVEDTFKRFIKRDDIDIILINQNVAEMIRHVIDSHTQPIPAVLEIPSKDHPYDASKDSILRRAKGMFNPEDIH
;
A
#
# COMPACT_ATOMS: atom_id res chain seq x y z
N MET A 1 2.74 -4.25 13.28
CA MET A 1 4.14 -4.66 12.99
C MET A 1 4.98 -3.40 13.01
N VAL A 2 6.14 -3.42 13.65
CA VAL A 2 7.10 -2.32 13.57
C VAL A 2 8.15 -2.75 12.54
N VAL A 3 8.42 -1.89 11.56
CA VAL A 3 9.42 -2.16 10.51
C VAL A 3 10.62 -1.28 10.76
N ASP A 4 11.79 -1.90 10.86
CA ASP A 4 13.10 -1.26 10.99
C ASP A 4 14.06 -1.73 9.88
N LYS A 5 15.32 -1.29 9.95
CA LYS A 5 16.34 -1.64 8.96
C LYS A 5 16.75 -3.13 8.96
N ASN A 6 16.42 -3.86 10.01
CA ASN A 6 16.76 -5.27 10.17
C ASN A 6 15.58 -6.19 9.79
N THR A 7 14.40 -5.63 9.62
CA THR A 7 13.18 -6.35 9.23
C THR A 7 13.33 -6.88 7.81
N ALA A 8 13.17 -8.19 7.63
CA ALA A 8 13.32 -8.80 6.32
C ALA A 8 12.09 -8.51 5.44
N VAL A 9 12.29 -8.34 4.13
CA VAL A 9 11.20 -8.13 3.15
C VAL A 9 10.15 -9.24 3.26
N SER A 10 10.60 -10.50 3.42
CA SER A 10 9.72 -11.66 3.56
C SER A 10 8.81 -11.57 4.79
N GLU A 11 9.28 -10.99 5.90
CA GLU A 11 8.45 -10.81 7.09
C GLU A 11 7.35 -9.77 6.86
N VAL A 12 7.64 -8.72 6.10
CA VAL A 12 6.66 -7.69 5.71
C VAL A 12 5.60 -8.32 4.80
N GLU A 13 6.01 -9.10 3.80
CA GLU A 13 5.09 -9.81 2.91
C GLU A 13 4.18 -10.78 3.67
N ASP A 14 4.75 -11.61 4.53
CA ASP A 14 3.99 -12.60 5.30
C ASP A 14 3.02 -11.93 6.25
N THR A 15 3.42 -10.81 6.85
CA THR A 15 2.53 -10.02 7.71
C THR A 15 1.39 -9.41 6.92
N PHE A 16 1.67 -8.81 5.77
CA PHE A 16 0.64 -8.26 4.89
C PHE A 16 -0.34 -9.35 4.43
N LYS A 17 0.17 -10.51 3.98
CA LYS A 17 -0.65 -11.68 3.59
C LYS A 17 -1.50 -12.21 4.73
N ARG A 18 -1.06 -12.10 5.99
CA ARG A 18 -1.87 -12.45 7.16
C ARG A 18 -2.96 -11.41 7.43
N PHE A 19 -2.67 -10.12 7.27
CA PHE A 19 -3.64 -9.06 7.49
C PHE A 19 -4.77 -9.06 6.47
N ILE A 20 -4.48 -9.31 5.19
CA ILE A 20 -5.52 -9.39 4.15
C ILE A 20 -6.46 -10.60 4.30
N LYS A 21 -6.06 -11.64 5.06
CA LYS A 21 -6.86 -12.85 5.33
C LYS A 21 -7.69 -12.76 6.60
N ARG A 22 -7.57 -11.66 7.34
CA ARG A 22 -8.24 -11.45 8.61
C ARG A 22 -9.53 -10.68 8.36
N ASP A 23 -10.65 -11.33 8.69
CA ASP A 23 -11.99 -10.77 8.51
C ASP A 23 -12.30 -9.64 9.50
N ASP A 24 -11.44 -9.42 10.49
CA ASP A 24 -11.56 -8.38 11.53
C ASP A 24 -10.73 -7.11 11.23
N ILE A 25 -10.20 -6.99 10.01
CA ILE A 25 -9.41 -5.84 9.57
C ILE A 25 -10.11 -5.16 8.39
N ASP A 26 -10.53 -3.91 8.59
CA ASP A 26 -11.14 -3.11 7.52
C ASP A 26 -10.10 -2.27 6.76
N ILE A 27 -9.08 -1.76 7.46
CA ILE A 27 -8.09 -0.81 6.93
C ILE A 27 -6.68 -1.21 7.35
N ILE A 28 -5.77 -1.27 6.38
CA ILE A 28 -4.33 -1.46 6.56
C ILE A 28 -3.63 -0.16 6.20
N LEU A 29 -3.03 0.49 7.20
CA LEU A 29 -2.14 1.64 6.98
C LEU A 29 -0.70 1.13 6.84
N ILE A 30 -0.01 1.57 5.79
CA ILE A 30 1.37 1.17 5.51
C ILE A 30 2.18 2.39 5.05
N ASN A 31 3.43 2.52 5.50
CA ASN A 31 4.28 3.58 4.99
C ASN A 31 4.61 3.32 3.51
N GLN A 32 4.58 4.37 2.67
CA GLN A 32 4.83 4.24 1.24
C GLN A 32 6.19 3.60 0.91
N ASN A 33 7.23 3.88 1.70
CA ASN A 33 8.54 3.26 1.50
C ASN A 33 8.54 1.74 1.76
N VAL A 34 7.75 1.27 2.73
CA VAL A 34 7.59 -0.16 3.03
C VAL A 34 6.68 -0.81 1.98
N ALA A 35 5.64 -0.10 1.54
CA ALA A 35 4.75 -0.56 0.47
C ALA A 35 5.51 -0.84 -0.83
N GLU A 36 6.51 -0.02 -1.15
CA GLU A 36 7.36 -0.22 -2.33
C GLU A 36 8.13 -1.53 -2.31
N MET A 37 8.57 -2.00 -1.13
CA MET A 37 9.31 -3.25 -0.97
C MET A 37 8.47 -4.47 -1.34
N ILE A 38 7.15 -4.38 -1.14
CA ILE A 38 6.19 -5.48 -1.34
C ILE A 38 5.13 -5.13 -2.39
N ARG A 39 5.45 -4.21 -3.31
CA ARG A 39 4.50 -3.64 -4.29
C ARG A 39 3.71 -4.72 -5.04
N HIS A 40 4.40 -5.77 -5.46
CA HIS A 40 3.82 -6.91 -6.16
C HIS A 40 2.74 -7.65 -5.34
N VAL A 41 2.88 -7.71 -4.01
CA VAL A 41 1.88 -8.31 -3.11
C VAL A 41 0.69 -7.38 -2.94
N ILE A 42 0.92 -6.08 -2.75
CA ILE A 42 -0.15 -5.08 -2.63
C ILE A 42 -0.98 -5.02 -3.91
N ASP A 43 -0.32 -4.99 -5.07
CA ASP A 43 -0.98 -4.93 -6.37
C ASP A 43 -1.79 -6.20 -6.66
N SER A 44 -1.40 -7.36 -6.10
CA SER A 44 -2.17 -8.60 -6.19
C SER A 44 -3.44 -8.62 -5.34
N HIS A 45 -3.53 -7.76 -4.33
CA HIS A 45 -4.75 -7.58 -3.52
C HIS A 45 -5.73 -6.67 -4.26
N THR A 46 -6.79 -7.28 -4.79
CA THR A 46 -7.84 -6.59 -5.57
C THR A 46 -9.17 -6.49 -4.82
N GLN A 47 -9.29 -7.12 -3.65
CA GLN A 47 -10.50 -7.03 -2.85
C GLN A 47 -10.64 -5.63 -2.23
N PRO A 48 -11.87 -5.09 -2.13
CA PRO A 48 -12.08 -3.78 -1.54
C PRO A 48 -11.79 -3.74 -0.04
N ILE A 49 -11.88 -4.89 0.65
CA ILE A 49 -11.64 -5.02 2.08
C ILE A 49 -10.62 -6.15 2.32
N PRO A 50 -9.59 -5.93 3.16
CA PRO A 50 -9.23 -4.65 3.77
C PRO A 50 -8.74 -3.62 2.76
N ALA A 51 -9.08 -2.36 2.99
CA ALA A 51 -8.54 -1.22 2.23
C ALA A 51 -7.07 -0.98 2.63
N VAL A 52 -6.20 -0.79 1.64
CA VAL A 52 -4.76 -0.54 1.88
C VAL A 52 -4.46 0.93 1.59
N LEU A 53 -3.96 1.67 2.58
CA LEU A 53 -3.66 3.10 2.46
C LEU A 53 -2.17 3.36 2.73
N GLU A 54 -1.51 3.98 1.76
CA GLU A 54 -0.10 4.36 1.84
C GLU A 54 0.05 5.73 2.52
N ILE A 55 0.82 5.80 3.61
CA ILE A 55 1.08 7.04 4.36
C ILE A 55 2.54 7.50 4.21
N PRO A 56 2.82 8.81 4.26
CA PRO A 56 4.19 9.32 4.33
C PRO A 56 4.86 8.93 5.64
N SER A 57 6.19 9.00 5.66
CA SER A 57 6.98 8.91 6.90
C SER A 57 7.67 10.24 7.19
N LYS A 58 8.21 10.40 8.41
CA LYS A 58 8.92 11.61 8.82
C LYS A 58 10.08 11.98 7.89
N ASP A 59 10.79 10.97 7.38
CA ASP A 59 12.01 11.16 6.58
C ASP A 59 11.76 11.01 5.07
N HIS A 60 10.63 10.40 4.68
CA HIS A 60 10.27 10.17 3.28
C HIS A 60 8.88 10.76 3.00
N PRO A 61 8.81 11.92 2.31
CA PRO A 61 7.55 12.53 1.92
C PRO A 61 6.79 11.64 0.93
N TYR A 62 5.47 11.83 0.87
CA TYR A 62 4.60 11.07 -0.02
C TYR A 62 4.84 11.44 -1.49
N ASP A 63 4.94 10.43 -2.33
CA ASP A 63 5.07 10.53 -3.79
C ASP A 63 3.83 9.91 -4.47
N ALA A 64 2.95 10.75 -4.98
CA ALA A 64 1.70 10.34 -5.62
C ALA A 64 1.91 9.47 -6.89
N SER A 65 3.10 9.52 -7.51
CA SER A 65 3.39 8.72 -8.71
C SER A 65 3.59 7.23 -8.40
N LYS A 66 3.88 6.90 -7.14
CA LYS A 66 4.15 5.55 -6.64
C LYS A 66 2.94 4.88 -6.00
N ASP A 67 1.86 5.62 -5.79
CA ASP A 67 0.67 5.12 -5.14
C ASP A 67 -0.10 4.15 -6.05
N SER A 68 -0.37 2.95 -5.51
CA SER A 68 -1.09 1.88 -6.19
C SER A 68 -2.54 2.24 -6.53
N ILE A 69 -3.22 3.01 -5.67
CA ILE A 69 -4.58 3.50 -5.88
C ILE A 69 -4.59 4.53 -6.99
N LEU A 70 -3.68 5.51 -6.99
CA LEU A 70 -3.61 6.48 -8.09
C LEU A 70 -3.24 5.83 -9.42
N ARG A 71 -2.39 4.79 -9.43
CA ARG A 71 -2.09 4.02 -10.64
C ARG A 71 -3.31 3.28 -11.19
N ARG A 72 -4.12 2.67 -10.32
CA ARG A 72 -5.40 2.04 -10.69
C ARG A 72 -6.40 3.09 -11.18
N ALA A 73 -6.48 4.23 -10.49
CA ALA A 73 -7.36 5.34 -10.81
C ALA A 73 -6.95 6.11 -12.08
N LYS A 74 -5.66 6.12 -12.46
CA LYS A 74 -5.19 6.75 -13.71
C LYS A 74 -5.82 6.18 -14.98
N GLY A 75 -6.33 4.95 -14.95
CA GLY A 75 -7.14 4.40 -16.05
C GLY A 75 -8.59 4.87 -16.03
N MET A 76 -9.07 5.42 -14.90
CA MET A 76 -10.44 5.86 -14.68
C MET A 76 -10.61 7.39 -14.70
N PHE A 77 -9.55 8.17 -14.44
CA PHE A 77 -9.58 9.62 -14.43
C PHE A 77 -8.74 10.18 -15.57
N ASN A 78 -9.41 10.79 -16.55
CA ASN A 78 -8.74 11.61 -17.55
C ASN A 78 -8.34 12.93 -16.87
N PRO A 79 -7.07 13.35 -16.93
CA PRO A 79 -6.63 14.60 -16.28
C PRO A 79 -7.30 15.87 -16.85
N GLU A 80 -8.13 15.75 -17.89
CA GLU A 80 -8.98 16.83 -18.42
C GLU A 80 -10.32 16.99 -17.68
N ASP A 81 -10.72 16.04 -16.83
CA ASP A 81 -11.99 16.07 -16.09
C ASP A 81 -11.91 16.84 -14.75
N ILE A 82 -10.71 17.33 -14.39
CA ILE A 82 -10.51 18.21 -13.23
C ILE A 82 -10.34 19.63 -13.77
N HIS A 83 -11.45 20.22 -14.23
CA HIS A 83 -11.48 21.61 -14.66
C HIS A 83 -12.25 22.51 -13.69
#